data_AF-A0A9D8P1I1-F1
#
_entry.id   AF-A0A9D8P1I1-F1
#
_cell.length_a   1.000
_cell.length_b   1.000
_cell.length_c   1.000
_cell.angle_alpha   90.00
_cell.angle_beta   90.00
_cell.angle_gamma   90.00
#
_symmetry.space_group_name_H-M   'P 1'
#
loop_
_entity.id
_entity.type
_entity.pdbx_description
1 polymer ?
#
loop_
_entity_poly.entity_id
_entity_poly.type
_entity_poly.pdbx_seq_one_letter_code
_entity_poly.pdbx_strand_id
1 'polypeptide(L)'
;MYVTAWGYTWTSNSYGQGSDERLKRDIITTPHALNDVLSLRGVNYYWKDPAKGDALQLGLIAQEVEKVIPEVVAEDKEGMKAVSYSNLVAVLIEAIKEEHAEKESQVTALKASLKKAQDDAVSANARAVSNEATIKELKNLVCRQYPEANVCATP
;
A
#
# COMPACT_ATOMS: atom_id res chain seq x y z
N MET A 1 -28.11 -26.93 -6.94
CA MET A 1 -28.95 -26.58 -5.77
C MET A 1 -28.94 -25.07 -5.66
N TYR A 2 -30.08 -24.42 -5.86
CA TYR A 2 -30.23 -22.99 -5.62
C TYR A 2 -30.95 -22.82 -4.30
N VAL A 3 -30.36 -22.07 -3.37
CA VAL A 3 -30.98 -21.74 -2.08
C VAL A 3 -31.53 -20.33 -2.21
N THR A 4 -32.85 -20.19 -2.19
CA THR A 4 -33.54 -18.88 -2.24
C THR A 4 -34.06 -18.47 -0.85
N ALA A 5 -33.27 -18.75 0.19
CA ALA A 5 -33.61 -18.45 1.57
C ALA A 5 -32.72 -17.33 2.09
N TRP A 6 -33.32 -16.37 2.81
CA TRP A 6 -32.60 -15.37 3.57
C TRP A 6 -32.06 -16.02 4.86
N GLY A 7 -30.78 -15.84 5.15
CA GLY A 7 -30.17 -16.32 6.39
C GLY A 7 -28.78 -16.92 6.19
N TYR A 8 -28.30 -17.62 7.22
CA TYR A 8 -26.99 -18.25 7.22
C TYR A 8 -27.04 -19.66 6.62
N THR A 9 -26.07 -19.97 5.77
CA THR A 9 -25.81 -21.35 5.33
C THR A 9 -24.70 -21.95 6.19
N TRP A 10 -25.03 -23.00 6.96
CA TRP A 10 -24.05 -23.72 7.77
C TRP A 10 -23.52 -24.92 6.97
N THR A 11 -22.22 -24.93 6.69
CA THR A 11 -21.53 -26.07 6.08
C THR A 11 -20.58 -26.68 7.11
N SER A 12 -20.56 -28.01 7.23
CA SER A 12 -19.65 -28.70 8.16
C SER A 12 -18.18 -28.58 7.73
N ASN A 13 -17.94 -28.42 6.43
CA ASN A 13 -16.64 -28.32 5.80
C ASN A 13 -16.57 -27.09 4.88
N SER A 14 -15.52 -27.01 4.06
CA SER A 14 -15.27 -25.92 3.12
C SER A 14 -16.33 -25.79 2.02
N TYR A 15 -16.58 -24.54 1.60
CA TYR A 15 -17.39 -24.21 0.43
C TYR A 15 -16.47 -24.01 -0.79
N GLY A 16 -16.51 -24.96 -1.73
CA GLY A 16 -15.74 -24.92 -2.96
C GLY A 16 -16.54 -24.37 -4.14
N GLN A 17 -15.93 -23.52 -4.95
CA GLN A 17 -16.45 -23.11 -6.25
C GLN A 17 -15.60 -23.71 -7.38
N GLY A 18 -16.22 -24.15 -8.47
CA GLY A 18 -15.50 -24.68 -9.62
C GLY A 18 -14.55 -23.62 -10.20
N SER A 19 -13.24 -23.90 -10.20
CA SER A 19 -12.20 -22.94 -10.62
C SER A 19 -11.08 -23.59 -11.45
N ASP A 20 -11.33 -24.77 -12.02
CA ASP A 20 -10.36 -25.47 -12.89
C ASP A 20 -10.07 -24.64 -14.15
N GLU A 21 -8.79 -24.54 -14.54
CA GLU A 21 -8.34 -23.78 -15.72
C GLU A 21 -9.05 -24.24 -17.00
N ARG A 22 -9.34 -25.54 -17.14
CA ARG A 22 -10.01 -26.12 -18.32
C ARG A 22 -11.46 -25.66 -18.48
N LEU A 23 -12.03 -25.07 -17.44
CA LEU A 23 -13.38 -24.49 -17.45
C LEU A 23 -13.36 -22.99 -17.77
N LYS A 24 -12.19 -22.40 -18.00
CA LYS A 24 -11.98 -20.96 -18.23
C LYS A 24 -11.39 -20.74 -19.61
N ARG A 25 -11.63 -19.56 -20.18
CA ARG A 25 -11.03 -19.07 -21.42
C ARG A 25 -10.71 -17.59 -21.27
N ASP A 26 -9.84 -17.06 -22.14
CA ASP A 26 -9.51 -15.63 -22.19
C ASP A 26 -9.09 -15.07 -20.81
N ILE A 27 -8.23 -15.82 -20.10
CA ILE A 27 -7.82 -15.53 -18.72
C ILE A 27 -6.89 -14.32 -18.72
N ILE A 28 -7.36 -13.22 -18.13
CA ILE A 28 -6.59 -12.01 -17.88
C ILE A 28 -6.51 -11.74 -16.38
N THR A 29 -5.36 -11.23 -15.92
CA THR A 29 -5.21 -10.74 -14.55
C THR A 29 -6.07 -9.49 -14.37
N THR A 30 -6.75 -9.36 -13.23
CA THR A 30 -7.54 -8.18 -12.88
C THR A 30 -6.65 -6.93 -12.89
N PRO A 31 -6.90 -5.96 -13.78
CA PRO A 31 -6.13 -4.72 -13.80
C PRO A 31 -6.66 -3.72 -12.76
N HIS A 32 -5.83 -2.78 -12.32
CA HIS A 32 -6.23 -1.63 -11.49
C HIS A 32 -6.90 -1.99 -10.16
N ALA A 33 -6.59 -3.18 -9.63
CA ALA A 33 -7.32 -3.76 -8.53
C ALA A 33 -7.20 -2.93 -7.24
N LEU A 34 -6.05 -2.30 -6.99
CA LEU A 34 -5.86 -1.43 -5.84
C LEU A 34 -6.75 -0.19 -5.93
N ASN A 35 -6.79 0.48 -7.09
CA ASN A 35 -7.62 1.67 -7.28
C ASN A 35 -9.10 1.37 -7.15
N ASP A 36 -9.54 0.21 -7.66
CA ASP A 36 -10.92 -0.22 -7.54
C ASP A 36 -11.29 -0.44 -6.07
N VAL A 37 -10.47 -1.18 -5.32
CA VAL A 37 -10.68 -1.42 -3.89
C VAL A 37 -10.68 -0.11 -3.09
N LEU A 38 -9.77 0.81 -3.38
CA LEU A 38 -9.70 2.12 -2.73
C LEU A 38 -10.91 3.01 -3.04
N SER A 39 -11.61 2.75 -4.14
CA SER A 39 -12.83 3.47 -4.53
C SER A 39 -14.09 2.90 -3.87
N LEU A 40 -14.01 1.71 -3.28
CA LEU A 40 -15.13 1.09 -2.58
C LEU A 40 -15.26 1.61 -1.15
N ARG A 41 -16.51 1.66 -0.68
CA ARG A 41 -16.85 2.10 0.67
C ARG A 41 -17.45 0.97 1.49
N GLY A 42 -16.73 0.56 2.54
CA GLY A 42 -17.30 -0.28 3.59
C GLY A 42 -18.35 0.48 4.39
N VAL A 43 -19.51 -0.13 4.62
CA VAL A 43 -20.65 0.49 5.32
C VAL A 43 -21.14 -0.37 6.47
N ASN A 44 -21.56 0.29 7.54
CA ASN A 44 -22.38 -0.33 8.58
C ASN A 44 -23.85 0.03 8.32
N TYR A 45 -24.76 -0.92 8.44
CA TYR A 45 -26.18 -0.71 8.14
C TYR A 45 -27.09 -1.58 9.01
N TYR A 46 -28.36 -1.19 9.08
CA TYR A 46 -29.45 -2.02 9.59
C TYR A 46 -30.38 -2.37 8.44
N TRP A 47 -30.98 -3.56 8.49
CA TRP A 47 -32.02 -3.89 7.53
C TRP A 47 -33.24 -2.99 7.74
N LYS A 48 -33.86 -2.56 6.63
CA LYS A 48 -35.14 -1.82 6.69
C LYS A 48 -36.30 -2.71 7.13
N ASP A 49 -36.21 -4.00 6.80
CA ASP A 49 -37.16 -5.02 7.21
C ASP A 49 -36.65 -5.68 8.50
N PRO A 50 -37.29 -5.44 9.66
CA PRO A 50 -36.90 -6.04 10.93
C PRO A 50 -36.89 -7.57 10.91
N ALA A 51 -37.66 -8.21 10.02
CA ALA A 51 -37.67 -9.66 9.88
C ALA A 51 -36.32 -10.23 9.39
N LYS A 52 -35.48 -9.39 8.77
CA LYS A 52 -34.09 -9.75 8.39
C LYS A 52 -33.09 -9.57 9.53
N GLY A 53 -33.54 -9.06 10.67
CA GLY A 53 -32.75 -8.85 11.88
C GLY A 53 -32.44 -7.37 12.15
N ASP A 54 -32.43 -7.04 13.44
CA ASP A 54 -32.22 -5.67 13.95
C ASP A 54 -30.77 -5.39 14.38
N ALA A 55 -29.87 -6.35 14.19
CA ALA A 55 -28.45 -6.18 14.53
C ALA A 55 -27.73 -5.32 13.47
N LEU A 56 -26.73 -4.56 13.90
CA LEU A 56 -25.86 -3.80 13.00
C LEU A 56 -25.08 -4.79 12.11
N GLN A 57 -25.14 -4.56 10.79
CA GLN A 57 -24.46 -5.35 9.77
C GLN A 57 -23.31 -4.55 9.17
N LEU A 58 -22.29 -5.26 8.67
CA LEU A 58 -21.19 -4.70 7.89
C LEU A 58 -21.29 -5.21 6.45
N GLY A 59 -21.01 -4.35 5.47
CA GLY A 59 -20.96 -4.78 4.07
C GLY A 59 -20.66 -3.65 3.11
N LEU A 60 -21.18 -3.81 1.89
CA LEU A 60 -21.06 -2.90 0.75
C LEU A 60 -22.44 -2.56 0.20
N ILE A 61 -22.53 -1.42 -0.48
CA ILE A 61 -23.72 -1.03 -1.25
C ILE A 61 -23.55 -1.53 -2.69
N ALA A 62 -24.42 -2.42 -3.14
CA ALA A 62 -24.30 -3.06 -4.46
C ALA A 62 -24.26 -2.04 -5.61
N GLN A 63 -25.01 -0.93 -5.50
CA GLN A 63 -25.04 0.15 -6.49
C GLN A 63 -23.73 0.97 -6.52
N GLU A 64 -22.97 1.00 -5.42
CA GLU A 64 -21.65 1.63 -5.39
C GLU A 64 -20.61 0.68 -5.99
N VAL A 65 -20.68 -0.61 -5.64
CA VAL A 65 -19.82 -1.64 -6.22
C VAL A 65 -19.99 -1.74 -7.73
N GLU A 66 -21.23 -1.70 -8.23
CA GLU A 66 -21.51 -1.81 -9.67
C GLU A 66 -20.82 -0.73 -10.52
N LYS A 67 -20.60 0.46 -9.97
CA LYS A 67 -19.92 1.56 -10.67
C LYS A 67 -18.42 1.34 -10.82
N VAL A 68 -17.85 0.46 -10.01
CA VAL A 68 -16.40 0.20 -9.93
C VAL A 68 -16.08 -1.19 -10.48
N ILE A 69 -16.78 -2.22 -10.00
CA ILE A 69 -16.58 -3.64 -10.33
C ILE A 69 -17.94 -4.27 -10.67
N PRO A 70 -18.53 -3.96 -11.84
CA PRO A 70 -19.85 -4.48 -12.22
C PRO A 70 -19.91 -6.01 -12.29
N GLU A 71 -18.79 -6.68 -12.55
CA GLU A 71 -18.70 -8.14 -12.75
C GLU A 71 -19.05 -8.95 -11.49
N VAL A 72 -18.99 -8.35 -10.31
CA VAL A 72 -19.36 -9.00 -9.05
C VAL A 72 -20.78 -8.69 -8.61
N VAL A 73 -21.53 -7.86 -9.35
CA VAL A 73 -22.90 -7.50 -9.03
C VAL A 73 -23.87 -8.27 -9.92
N ALA A 74 -24.82 -8.96 -9.28
CA ALA A 74 -25.93 -9.60 -9.96
C ALA A 74 -27.22 -8.80 -9.70
N GLU A 75 -28.11 -8.77 -10.68
CA GLU A 75 -29.45 -8.18 -10.56
C GLU A 75 -30.49 -9.26 -10.83
N ASP A 76 -31.51 -9.33 -9.98
CA ASP A 76 -32.65 -10.24 -10.20
C ASP A 76 -33.71 -9.62 -11.13
N LYS A 77 -34.80 -10.36 -11.37
CA LYS A 77 -35.88 -9.92 -12.28
C LYS A 77 -36.65 -8.70 -11.77
N GLU A 78 -36.53 -8.36 -10.50
CA GLU A 78 -37.21 -7.25 -9.85
C GLU A 78 -36.30 -6.01 -9.71
N GLY A 79 -35.05 -6.10 -10.21
CA GLY A 79 -34.08 -5.03 -10.12
C GLY A 79 -33.29 -4.99 -8.82
N MET A 80 -33.40 -6.03 -7.98
CA MET A 80 -32.66 -6.10 -6.72
C MET A 80 -31.25 -6.58 -6.98
N LYS A 81 -30.27 -5.80 -6.50
CA LYS A 81 -28.84 -6.06 -6.70
C LYS A 81 -28.23 -6.81 -5.52
N ALA A 82 -27.35 -7.76 -5.82
CA ALA A 82 -26.57 -8.54 -4.85
C ALA A 82 -25.09 -8.56 -5.23
N VAL A 83 -24.21 -8.58 -4.23
CA VAL A 83 -22.75 -8.61 -4.41
C VAL A 83 -22.20 -10.02 -4.20
N SER A 84 -21.38 -10.48 -5.13
CA SER A 84 -20.64 -11.75 -5.07
C SER A 84 -19.36 -11.57 -4.27
N TYR A 85 -19.46 -11.56 -2.94
CA TYR A 85 -18.32 -11.33 -2.05
C TYR A 85 -17.15 -12.31 -2.26
N SER A 86 -17.42 -13.57 -2.62
CA SER A 86 -16.36 -14.54 -2.93
C SER A 86 -15.52 -14.13 -4.14
N ASN A 87 -16.12 -13.43 -5.12
CA ASN A 87 -15.42 -13.02 -6.34
C ASN A 87 -14.57 -11.77 -6.09
N LEU A 88 -14.95 -10.92 -5.12
CA LEU A 88 -14.11 -9.79 -4.67
C LEU A 88 -12.74 -10.23 -4.17
N VAL A 89 -12.59 -11.48 -3.70
CA VAL A 89 -11.28 -12.01 -3.26
C VAL A 89 -10.23 -11.95 -4.37
N ALA A 90 -10.60 -12.19 -5.63
CA ALA A 90 -9.67 -12.09 -6.75
C ALA A 90 -9.13 -10.67 -6.92
N VAL A 91 -10.01 -9.66 -6.78
CA VAL A 91 -9.63 -8.24 -6.83
C VAL A 91 -8.76 -7.89 -5.63
N LEU A 92 -9.12 -8.32 -4.42
CA LEU A 92 -8.35 -8.04 -3.21
C LEU A 92 -6.93 -8.64 -3.28
N ILE A 93 -6.76 -9.83 -3.88
CA ILE A 93 -5.43 -10.44 -4.08
C ILE A 93 -4.55 -9.55 -4.95
N GLU A 94 -5.06 -9.09 -6.09
CA GLU A 94 -4.28 -8.24 -6.99
C GLU A 94 -4.05 -6.85 -6.38
N ALA A 95 -5.02 -6.29 -5.65
CA ALA A 95 -4.85 -5.04 -4.92
C ALA A 95 -3.68 -5.08 -3.92
N ILE A 96 -3.57 -6.16 -3.14
CA ILE A 96 -2.46 -6.34 -2.19
C ILE A 96 -1.12 -6.49 -2.92
N LYS A 97 -1.09 -7.18 -4.07
CA LYS A 97 0.13 -7.32 -4.88
C LYS A 97 0.57 -5.98 -5.47
N GLU A 98 -0.36 -5.20 -6.00
CA GLU A 98 -0.12 -3.84 -6.49
C GLU A 98 0.42 -2.96 -5.36
N GLU A 99 -0.23 -2.94 -4.19
CA GLU A 99 0.20 -2.17 -3.02
C GLU A 99 1.61 -2.58 -2.55
N HIS A 100 1.90 -3.88 -2.51
CA HIS A 100 3.21 -4.39 -2.13
C HIS A 100 4.29 -3.96 -3.13
N ALA A 101 4.02 -4.00 -4.43
CA ALA A 101 4.94 -3.56 -5.46
C ALA A 101 5.25 -2.06 -5.36
N GLU A 102 4.24 -1.23 -5.09
CA GLU A 102 4.43 0.21 -4.85
C GLU A 102 5.29 0.48 -3.62
N LYS A 103 5.03 -0.24 -2.52
CA LYS A 103 5.82 -0.13 -1.28
C LYS A 103 7.28 -0.51 -1.50
N GLU A 104 7.56 -1.62 -2.18
CA GLU A 104 8.94 -2.04 -2.47
C GLU A 104 9.69 -1.02 -3.33
N SER A 105 9.00 -0.43 -4.31
CA SER A 105 9.55 0.65 -5.15
C SER A 105 9.91 1.88 -4.30
N GLN A 106 9.00 2.32 -3.43
CA GLN A 106 9.24 3.46 -2.52
C GLN A 106 10.38 3.17 -1.54
N VAL A 107 10.43 1.98 -0.94
CA VAL A 107 11.49 1.57 -0.02
C VAL A 107 12.85 1.56 -0.73
N THR A 108 12.91 1.09 -1.97
CA THR A 108 14.14 1.06 -2.76
C THR A 108 14.62 2.47 -3.08
N ALA A 109 13.71 3.36 -3.50
CA ALA A 109 14.01 4.76 -3.79
C ALA A 109 14.48 5.52 -2.54
N LEU A 110 13.85 5.28 -1.38
CA LEU A 110 14.26 5.87 -0.10
C LEU A 110 15.64 5.37 0.34
N LYS A 111 15.91 4.06 0.23
CA LYS A 111 17.23 3.49 0.55
C LYS A 111 18.33 4.08 -0.34
N ALA A 112 18.08 4.26 -1.63
CA ALA A 112 19.03 4.89 -2.55
C ALA A 112 19.31 6.36 -2.16
N SER A 113 18.26 7.11 -1.81
CA SER A 113 18.38 8.50 -1.37
C SER A 113 19.14 8.61 -0.05
N LEU A 114 18.89 7.71 0.90
CA LEU A 114 19.59 7.64 2.18
C LEU A 114 21.08 7.32 1.99
N LYS A 115 21.40 6.33 1.14
CA LYS A 115 22.78 5.98 0.83
C LYS A 115 23.53 7.18 0.23
N LYS A 116 22.91 7.89 -0.71
CA LYS A 116 23.50 9.10 -1.29
C LYS A 116 23.75 10.18 -0.23
N ALA A 117 22.77 10.47 0.62
CA ALA A 117 22.91 11.45 1.69
C ALA A 117 24.02 11.06 2.69
N GLN A 118 24.16 9.77 2.99
CA GLN A 118 25.22 9.24 3.84
C GLN A 118 26.60 9.37 3.17
N ASP A 119 26.72 9.00 1.89
CA ASP A 119 27.95 9.13 1.13
C ASP A 119 28.37 10.62 1.03
N ASP A 120 27.42 11.51 0.80
CA ASP A 120 27.63 12.97 0.79
C ASP A 120 28.09 13.48 2.17
N ALA A 121 27.45 13.04 3.26
CA ALA A 121 27.83 13.41 4.62
C ALA A 121 29.23 12.91 5.01
N VAL A 122 29.58 11.67 4.63
CA VAL A 122 30.92 11.12 4.84
C VAL A 122 31.96 11.91 4.06
N SER A 123 31.68 12.26 2.81
CA SER A 123 32.60 13.05 1.99
C SER A 123 32.78 14.48 2.52
N ALA A 124 31.71 15.09 3.02
CA ALA A 124 31.75 16.41 3.65
C ALA A 124 32.57 16.38 4.95
N ASN A 125 32.38 15.35 5.78
CA ASN A 125 33.16 15.16 6.99
C ASN A 125 34.65 14.91 6.69
N ALA A 126 34.96 14.11 5.67
CA ALA A 126 36.34 13.88 5.24
C ALA A 126 37.02 15.18 4.78
N ARG A 127 36.30 16.04 4.03
CA ARG A 127 36.79 17.37 3.64
C ARG A 127 36.98 18.28 4.85
N ALA A 128 36.07 18.26 5.83
CA ALA A 128 36.18 19.05 7.05
C ALA A 128 37.44 18.67 7.85
N VAL A 129 37.68 17.36 8.05
CA VAL A 129 38.88 16.85 8.73
C VAL A 129 40.16 17.21 7.98
N SER A 130 40.17 17.09 6.65
CA SER A 130 41.32 17.50 5.82
C SER A 130 41.59 19.00 5.94
N ASN A 131 40.54 19.83 5.90
CA ASN A 131 40.66 21.27 6.05
C ASN A 131 41.19 21.66 7.42
N GLU A 132 40.72 21.02 8.50
CA GLU A 132 41.25 21.23 9.86
C GLU A 132 42.76 20.89 9.95
N ALA A 133 43.19 19.80 9.32
CA ALA A 133 44.60 19.43 9.26
C ALA A 133 45.44 20.48 8.51
N THR A 134 44.98 20.92 7.34
CA THR A 134 45.65 21.97 6.56
C THR A 134 45.68 23.30 7.31
N ILE A 135 44.60 23.68 8.01
CA ILE A 135 44.55 24.89 8.85
C ILE A 135 45.57 24.82 9.98
N LYS A 136 45.71 23.66 10.64
CA LYS A 136 46.70 23.47 11.70
C LYS A 136 48.13 23.58 11.17
N GLU A 137 48.40 23.04 9.98
CA GLU A 137 49.72 23.12 9.35
C GLU A 137 50.05 24.55 8.90
N LEU A 138 49.11 25.23 8.25
CA LEU A 138 49.23 26.65 7.88
C LEU A 138 49.48 27.51 9.12
N LYS A 139 48.75 27.27 10.22
CA LYS A 139 48.97 27.95 11.49
C LYS A 139 50.41 27.78 11.98
N ASN A 140 50.93 26.56 11.99
CA ASN A 140 52.30 26.29 12.42
C ASN A 140 53.35 27.00 11.56
N LEU A 141 53.14 27.06 10.24
CA LEU A 141 54.03 27.77 9.31
C LEU A 141 54.01 29.28 9.56
N VAL A 142 52.83 29.87 9.70
CA VAL A 142 52.66 31.30 9.99
C VAL A 142 53.38 31.66 11.29
N CYS A 143 53.26 30.84 12.33
CA CYS A 143 53.89 31.13 13.62
C CYS A 143 55.41 30.97 13.63
N ARG A 144 55.98 30.18 12.71
CA ARG A 144 57.45 30.15 12.53
C ARG A 144 57.98 31.40 11.86
N GLN A 145 57.24 31.96 10.90
CA GLN A 145 57.69 33.09 10.09
C GLN A 145 57.33 34.45 10.70
N TYR A 146 56.22 34.51 11.44
CA TYR A 146 55.69 35.72 12.09
C TYR A 146 55.26 35.38 13.53
N PRO A 147 56.19 35.35 14.49
CA PRO A 147 55.91 34.94 15.87
C PRO A 147 54.91 35.86 16.58
N GLU A 148 54.93 37.14 16.20
CA GLU A 148 54.11 38.20 16.79
C GLU A 148 52.64 38.19 16.29
N ALA A 149 52.30 37.32 15.34
CA ALA A 149 50.97 37.30 14.73
C ALA A 149 49.89 36.83 15.72
N ASN A 150 48.74 37.52 15.76
CA ASN A 150 47.63 37.19 16.69
C ASN A 150 47.11 35.76 16.59
N VAL A 151 47.22 35.13 15.43
CA VAL A 151 46.85 33.71 15.22
C VAL A 151 47.71 32.76 16.06
N CYS A 152 48.92 33.16 16.42
CA CYS A 152 49.90 32.41 17.19
C CYS A 152 49.78 32.59 18.70
N ALA A 153 49.04 33.61 19.13
CA ALA A 153 48.64 33.74 20.52
C ALA A 153 47.78 32.51 20.89
N THR A 154 48.27 31.70 21.83
CA THR A 154 47.42 30.73 22.51
C THR A 154 46.37 31.50 23.32
N PRO A 155 45.11 31.03 23.36
CA PRO A 155 44.09 31.65 24.21
C PRO A 155 44.52 31.69 25.68
#